data_AF-A0A069DHP9-F1
#
_entry.id   AF-A0A069DHP9-F1
#
_cell.length_a   1.000
_cell.length_b   1.000
_cell.length_c   1.000
_cell.angle_alpha   90.00
_cell.angle_beta   90.00
_cell.angle_gamma   90.00
#
_symmetry.space_group_name_H-M   'P 1'
#
loop_
_entity.id
_entity.type
_entity.pdbx_description
1 polymer ?
#
loop_
_entity_poly.entity_id
_entity_poly.type
_entity_poly.pdbx_seq_one_letter_code
_entity_poly.pdbx_strand_id
1 'polypeptide(L)'
;MRTWLKQLRKGYGKKLVSLHTWNGWIVVVLAVTGLILIGGFWRSLLGEGRVWIKTLHIIVGVASILPVLYYLLLAGKHWKQLKHKPWQRLNVVIVLVLLTGWFISGVLLWQFKQVGPAAANAALVVHDVLTWIGLPYIIYHSITRLKWFKEPARRTIQQGRKDNPLHPAAPQPIYTRRAFIGGVIGIGLTVTLAPSFLKWLGSFGGSNSMENLLKQNENKLIPTPVPHSASQHPMGGGAEGNFRVYTVTKIPVFTNENWSFTIDGKVDNRLSWSWEEFVQVKRTVQVSDFHCVTGWSVYNNTWEGIRLKDLLKQAGVQQTAQTVKFYSGDGVYTDTLTLEQADLDDVMVAVLHDGNPIPSDLGGPVRLIVPKMYAYKSVKWLTRIELIEGEHVGYWEERGYSNDAWVKNS
;
A
#
# COMPACT_ATOMS: atom_id res chain seq x y z
N MET A 1 31.80 19.85 -26.50
CA MET A 1 30.92 19.92 -25.30
C MET A 1 30.72 21.34 -24.72
N ARG A 2 31.78 22.15 -24.51
CA ARG A 2 31.67 23.51 -23.89
C ARG A 2 30.84 24.54 -24.69
N THR A 3 30.87 24.49 -26.02
CA THR A 3 30.11 25.39 -26.92
C THR A 3 28.61 25.09 -26.90
N TRP A 4 28.24 23.82 -26.97
CA TRP A 4 26.84 23.35 -26.87
C TRP A 4 26.18 23.74 -25.53
N LEU A 5 26.88 23.54 -24.40
CA LEU A 5 26.40 23.98 -23.09
C LEU A 5 26.21 25.50 -22.99
N LYS A 6 27.07 26.31 -23.63
CA LYS A 6 26.91 27.77 -23.68
C LYS A 6 25.66 28.17 -24.47
N GLN A 7 25.36 27.49 -25.57
CA GLN A 7 24.17 27.74 -26.40
C GLN A 7 22.87 27.34 -25.68
N LEU A 8 22.87 26.19 -25.00
CA LEU A 8 21.77 25.76 -24.12
C LEU A 8 21.48 26.76 -22.99
N ARG A 9 22.50 27.44 -22.46
CA ARG A 9 22.39 28.42 -21.36
C ARG A 9 22.00 29.85 -21.81
N LYS A 10 21.78 30.10 -23.11
CA LYS A 10 21.14 31.34 -23.59
C LYS A 10 19.67 31.38 -23.19
N GLY A 11 19.14 32.55 -22.81
CA GLY A 11 17.75 32.68 -22.34
C GLY A 11 17.45 32.01 -20.99
N TYR A 12 18.49 31.75 -20.20
CA TYR A 12 18.47 30.97 -18.95
C TYR A 12 17.32 31.32 -17.98
N GLY A 13 17.04 32.61 -17.76
CA GLY A 13 15.98 33.02 -16.81
C GLY A 13 14.58 32.57 -17.25
N LYS A 14 14.24 32.73 -18.55
CA LYS A 14 12.96 32.27 -19.10
C LYS A 14 12.84 30.73 -19.04
N LYS A 15 13.94 30.03 -19.33
CA LYS A 15 14.03 28.57 -19.25
C LYS A 15 13.84 28.05 -17.81
N LEU A 16 14.43 28.72 -16.81
CA LEU A 16 14.28 28.33 -15.41
C LEU A 16 12.84 28.53 -14.91
N VAL A 17 12.17 29.61 -15.34
CA VAL A 17 10.76 29.85 -15.02
C VAL A 17 9.87 28.77 -15.64
N SER A 18 10.08 28.46 -16.93
CA SER A 18 9.35 27.39 -17.62
C SER A 18 9.54 26.02 -16.95
N LEU A 19 10.79 25.69 -16.58
CA LEU A 19 11.11 24.46 -15.85
C LEU A 19 10.36 24.38 -14.53
N HIS A 20 10.36 25.47 -13.76
CA HIS A 20 9.64 25.53 -12.49
C HIS A 20 8.11 25.36 -12.68
N THR A 21 7.51 25.95 -13.72
CA THR A 21 6.09 25.77 -14.02
C THR A 21 5.74 24.34 -14.42
N TRP A 22 6.56 23.70 -15.26
CA TRP A 22 6.36 22.31 -15.66
C TRP A 22 6.50 21.37 -14.46
N ASN A 23 7.54 21.56 -13.66
CA ASN A 23 7.74 20.79 -12.44
C ASN A 23 6.58 20.96 -11.46
N GLY A 24 6.06 22.19 -11.31
CA GLY A 24 4.89 22.46 -10.47
C GLY A 24 3.67 21.64 -10.87
N TRP A 25 3.33 21.62 -12.17
CA TRP A 25 2.21 20.82 -12.68
C TRP A 25 2.41 19.32 -12.51
N ILE A 26 3.61 18.81 -12.79
CA ILE A 26 3.94 17.40 -12.59
C ILE A 26 3.72 17.00 -11.12
N VAL A 27 4.25 17.80 -10.18
CA VAL A 27 4.08 17.54 -8.75
C VAL A 27 2.61 17.60 -8.34
N VAL A 28 1.81 18.53 -8.88
CA VAL A 28 0.36 18.59 -8.61
C VAL A 28 -0.34 17.32 -9.08
N VAL A 29 -0.08 16.86 -10.30
CA VAL A 29 -0.67 15.63 -10.83
C VAL A 29 -0.27 14.43 -9.97
N LEU A 30 1.00 14.32 -9.60
CA LEU A 30 1.50 13.24 -8.74
C LEU A 30 0.88 13.29 -7.34
N ALA A 31 0.74 14.47 -6.74
CA ALA A 31 0.12 14.64 -5.44
C ALA A 31 -1.35 14.20 -5.45
N VAL A 32 -2.13 14.68 -6.44
CA VAL A 32 -3.55 14.35 -6.56
C VAL A 32 -3.74 12.85 -6.80
N THR A 33 -3.03 12.30 -7.78
CA THR A 33 -3.12 10.87 -8.10
C THR A 33 -2.63 9.99 -6.94
N GLY A 34 -1.56 10.37 -6.24
CA GLY A 34 -1.04 9.67 -5.07
C GLY A 34 -2.04 9.67 -3.90
N LEU A 35 -2.64 10.83 -3.59
CA LEU A 35 -3.65 10.94 -2.54
C LEU A 35 -4.91 10.11 -2.83
N ILE A 36 -5.34 10.07 -4.10
CA ILE A 36 -6.46 9.22 -4.54
C ILE A 36 -6.12 7.73 -4.33
N LEU A 37 -4.88 7.32 -4.62
CA LEU A 37 -4.45 5.93 -4.45
C LEU A 37 -4.36 5.49 -2.97
N ILE A 38 -4.17 6.44 -2.04
CA ILE A 38 -4.11 6.20 -0.60
C ILE A 38 -5.52 6.14 0.02
N GLY A 39 -6.44 6.99 -0.42
CA GLY A 39 -7.77 7.15 0.20
C GLY A 39 -8.68 5.91 0.09
N GLY A 40 -9.19 5.42 1.22
CA GLY A 40 -10.13 4.28 1.26
C GLY A 40 -11.47 4.57 0.56
N PHE A 41 -11.96 5.81 0.63
CA PHE A 41 -13.16 6.27 -0.08
C PHE A 41 -13.04 6.04 -1.59
N TRP A 42 -11.93 6.50 -2.19
CA TRP A 42 -11.68 6.37 -3.61
C TRP A 42 -11.48 4.91 -4.06
N ARG A 43 -10.99 4.04 -3.17
CA ARG A 43 -10.90 2.60 -3.44
C ARG A 43 -12.27 1.97 -3.72
N SER A 44 -13.30 2.36 -2.95
CA SER A 44 -14.66 1.85 -3.14
C SER A 44 -15.34 2.44 -4.37
N LEU A 45 -15.08 3.73 -4.66
CA LEU A 45 -15.78 4.45 -5.73
C LEU A 45 -15.24 4.12 -7.12
N LEU A 46 -13.92 3.93 -7.26
CA LEU A 46 -13.28 3.88 -8.58
C LEU A 46 -13.15 2.48 -9.17
N GLY A 47 -13.30 1.41 -8.37
CA GLY A 47 -13.18 0.02 -8.85
C GLY A 47 -11.93 -0.19 -9.73
N GLU A 48 -12.14 -0.64 -10.97
CA GLU A 48 -11.10 -0.86 -11.99
C GLU A 48 -10.40 0.43 -12.45
N GLY A 49 -11.05 1.59 -12.35
CA GLY A 49 -10.48 2.91 -12.68
C GLY A 49 -9.21 3.23 -11.88
N ARG A 50 -9.00 2.57 -10.74
CA ARG A 50 -7.78 2.68 -9.94
C ARG A 50 -6.53 2.20 -10.70
N VAL A 51 -6.65 1.21 -11.58
CA VAL A 51 -5.52 0.70 -12.36
C VAL A 51 -5.01 1.79 -13.29
N TRP A 52 -5.92 2.51 -13.96
CA TRP A 52 -5.57 3.65 -14.82
C TRP A 52 -4.88 4.78 -14.05
N ILE A 53 -5.38 5.12 -12.86
CA ILE A 53 -4.76 6.16 -12.02
C ILE A 53 -3.37 5.74 -11.55
N LYS A 54 -3.19 4.47 -11.16
CA LYS A 54 -1.88 3.91 -10.81
C LYS A 54 -0.92 4.02 -12.00
N THR A 55 -1.35 3.61 -13.19
CA THR A 55 -0.55 3.68 -14.41
C THR A 55 -0.17 5.12 -14.74
N LEU A 56 -1.12 6.05 -14.66
CA LEU A 56 -0.86 7.48 -14.85
C LEU A 56 0.17 8.00 -13.84
N HIS A 57 0.01 7.66 -12.56
CA HIS A 57 0.94 8.08 -11.50
C HIS A 57 2.36 7.58 -11.78
N ILE A 58 2.52 6.32 -12.22
CA ILE A 58 3.82 5.75 -12.59
C ILE A 58 4.42 6.47 -13.80
N ILE A 59 3.65 6.66 -14.88
CA ILE A 59 4.13 7.32 -16.11
C ILE A 59 4.58 8.75 -15.80
N VAL A 60 3.76 9.52 -15.11
CA VAL A 60 4.10 10.90 -14.71
C VAL A 60 5.28 10.91 -13.75
N GLY A 61 5.37 9.93 -12.85
CA GLY A 61 6.47 9.76 -11.92
C GLY A 61 7.79 9.53 -12.64
N VAL A 62 7.81 8.65 -13.64
CA VAL A 62 8.97 8.42 -14.49
C VAL A 62 9.31 9.68 -15.30
N ALA A 63 8.33 10.34 -15.90
CA ALA A 63 8.53 11.57 -16.67
C ALA A 63 9.09 12.73 -15.82
N SER A 64 8.86 12.74 -14.51
CA SER A 64 9.34 13.76 -13.57
C SER A 64 10.86 13.89 -13.51
N ILE A 65 11.60 12.86 -13.96
CA ILE A 65 13.07 12.92 -14.04
C ILE A 65 13.55 13.93 -15.09
N LEU A 66 12.78 14.17 -16.17
CA LEU A 66 13.19 15.00 -17.29
C LEU A 66 13.44 16.47 -16.86
N PRO A 67 12.52 17.14 -16.14
CA PRO A 67 12.79 18.47 -15.56
C PRO A 67 14.02 18.50 -14.65
N VAL A 68 14.24 17.47 -13.84
CA VAL A 68 15.38 17.39 -12.91
C VAL A 68 16.69 17.30 -13.67
N LEU A 69 16.80 16.39 -14.65
CA LEU A 69 17.98 16.27 -15.52
C LEU A 69 18.24 17.56 -16.29
N TYR A 70 17.19 18.18 -16.83
CA TYR A 70 17.31 19.46 -17.53
C TYR A 70 17.80 20.57 -16.59
N TYR A 71 17.34 20.58 -15.34
CA TYR A 71 17.82 21.52 -14.33
C TYR A 71 19.30 21.33 -14.01
N LEU A 72 19.79 20.09 -13.89
CA LEU A 72 21.20 19.81 -13.60
C LEU A 72 22.14 20.40 -14.66
N LEU A 73 21.76 20.39 -15.93
CA LEU A 73 22.53 21.04 -17.01
C LEU A 73 22.64 22.58 -16.83
N LEU A 74 21.60 23.16 -16.22
CA LEU A 74 21.43 24.59 -15.97
C LEU A 74 21.96 25.02 -14.58
N ALA A 75 22.16 24.08 -13.67
CA ALA A 75 22.48 24.31 -12.26
C ALA A 75 23.70 25.21 -12.10
N GLY A 76 24.81 24.96 -12.81
CA GLY A 76 26.04 25.74 -12.64
C GLY A 76 25.86 27.26 -12.79
N LYS A 77 24.91 27.74 -13.61
CA LYS A 77 24.59 29.18 -13.73
C LYS A 77 23.64 29.64 -12.62
N HIS A 78 22.69 28.78 -12.21
CA HIS A 78 21.80 29.06 -11.08
C HIS A 78 22.56 29.28 -9.78
N TRP A 79 23.46 28.34 -9.47
CA TRP A 79 24.19 28.31 -8.21
C TRP A 79 25.13 29.51 -8.06
N LYS A 80 25.64 30.05 -9.18
CA LYS A 80 26.37 31.33 -9.22
C LYS A 80 25.48 32.51 -8.86
N GLN A 81 24.24 32.58 -9.37
CA GLN A 81 23.30 33.66 -9.03
C GLN A 81 22.83 33.59 -7.57
N LEU A 82 22.79 32.40 -7.00
CA LEU A 82 22.38 32.19 -5.62
C LEU A 82 23.52 32.40 -4.60
N LYS A 83 24.71 32.85 -5.02
CA LYS A 83 25.91 32.96 -4.15
C LYS A 83 25.67 33.68 -2.83
N HIS A 84 24.89 34.74 -2.85
CA HIS A 84 24.60 35.58 -1.68
C HIS A 84 23.16 35.39 -1.16
N LYS A 85 22.51 34.27 -1.50
CA LYS A 85 21.10 33.99 -1.14
C LYS A 85 20.99 32.61 -0.48
N PRO A 86 21.43 32.46 0.78
CA PRO A 86 21.56 31.16 1.45
C PRO A 86 20.22 30.41 1.52
N TRP A 87 19.13 31.09 1.88
CA TRP A 87 17.79 30.50 1.92
C TRP A 87 17.30 29.99 0.56
N GLN A 88 17.67 30.66 -0.54
CA GLN A 88 17.28 30.20 -1.88
C GLN A 88 18.09 28.97 -2.31
N ARG A 89 19.36 28.87 -1.89
CA ARG A 89 20.18 27.67 -2.09
C ARG A 89 19.63 26.49 -1.30
N LEU A 90 19.33 26.69 -0.01
CA LEU A 90 18.75 25.67 0.83
C LEU A 90 17.44 25.14 0.24
N ASN A 91 16.55 26.02 -0.20
CA ASN A 91 15.30 25.61 -0.86
C ASN A 91 15.53 24.77 -2.12
N VAL A 92 16.51 25.13 -2.96
CA VAL A 92 16.86 24.33 -4.14
C VAL A 92 17.34 22.94 -3.73
N VAL A 93 18.17 22.83 -2.69
CA VAL A 93 18.65 21.54 -2.18
C VAL A 93 17.48 20.71 -1.65
N ILE A 94 16.62 21.28 -0.80
CA ILE A 94 15.45 20.59 -0.25
C ILE A 94 14.56 20.05 -1.37
N VAL A 95 14.23 20.88 -2.37
CA VAL A 95 13.40 20.46 -3.50
C VAL A 95 14.04 19.34 -4.29
N LEU A 96 15.35 19.39 -4.55
CA LEU A 96 16.05 18.31 -5.26
C LEU A 96 16.05 17.01 -4.45
N VAL A 97 16.29 17.08 -3.14
CA VAL A 97 16.25 15.90 -2.25
C VAL A 97 14.86 15.27 -2.26
N LEU A 98 13.79 16.08 -2.15
CA LEU A 98 12.43 15.59 -2.21
C LEU A 98 12.12 14.91 -3.56
N LEU A 99 12.42 15.58 -4.69
CA LEU A 99 12.16 15.05 -6.03
C LEU A 99 12.94 13.75 -6.29
N THR A 100 14.23 13.72 -5.96
CA THR A 100 15.06 12.53 -6.13
C THR A 100 14.61 11.39 -5.19
N GLY A 101 14.28 11.71 -3.94
CA GLY A 101 13.77 10.73 -2.98
C GLY A 101 12.44 10.10 -3.42
N TRP A 102 11.47 10.90 -3.88
CA TRP A 102 10.21 10.38 -4.42
C TRP A 102 10.42 9.54 -5.67
N PHE A 103 11.32 9.96 -6.57
CA PHE A 103 11.62 9.21 -7.78
C PHE A 103 12.23 7.84 -7.45
N ILE A 104 13.28 7.79 -6.62
CA ILE A 104 13.95 6.54 -6.25
C ILE A 104 12.98 5.61 -5.52
N SER A 105 12.31 6.10 -4.48
CA SER A 105 11.33 5.30 -3.73
C SER A 105 10.18 4.82 -4.61
N GLY A 106 9.67 5.66 -5.51
CA GLY A 106 8.63 5.30 -6.47
C GLY A 106 9.08 4.23 -7.48
N VAL A 107 10.32 4.29 -7.99
CA VAL A 107 10.88 3.25 -8.88
C VAL A 107 11.03 1.92 -8.13
N LEU A 108 11.50 1.93 -6.89
CA LEU A 108 11.60 0.71 -6.06
C LEU A 108 10.22 0.08 -5.83
N LEU A 109 9.20 0.89 -5.54
CA LEU A 109 7.82 0.43 -5.39
C LEU A 109 7.23 -0.11 -6.70
N TRP A 110 7.54 0.51 -7.83
CA TRP A 110 7.12 0.03 -9.14
C TRP A 110 7.79 -1.30 -9.50
N GLN A 111 9.08 -1.44 -9.19
CA GLN A 111 9.89 -2.62 -9.43
C GLN A 111 9.90 -3.60 -8.25
N PHE A 112 8.83 -3.66 -7.44
CA PHE A 112 8.79 -4.46 -6.22
C PHE A 112 9.17 -5.93 -6.46
N LYS A 113 8.75 -6.50 -7.60
CA LYS A 113 9.08 -7.89 -8.00
C LYS A 113 10.59 -8.10 -8.20
N GLN A 114 11.38 -7.06 -8.46
CA GLN A 114 12.82 -7.18 -8.69
C GLN A 114 13.64 -6.92 -7.42
N VAL A 115 13.21 -5.97 -6.59
CA VAL A 115 13.99 -5.49 -5.43
C VAL A 115 13.71 -6.25 -4.13
N GLY A 116 12.65 -7.05 -4.11
CA GLY A 116 12.25 -7.86 -2.97
C GLY A 116 11.46 -7.08 -1.90
N PRO A 117 10.81 -7.79 -0.97
CA PRO A 117 9.85 -7.19 -0.04
C PRO A 117 10.46 -6.21 0.97
N ALA A 118 11.67 -6.50 1.48
CA ALA A 118 12.35 -5.64 2.45
C ALA A 118 12.66 -4.25 1.87
N ALA A 119 13.23 -4.21 0.66
CA ALA A 119 13.51 -2.95 -0.04
C ALA A 119 12.22 -2.20 -0.41
N ALA A 120 11.17 -2.92 -0.82
CA ALA A 120 9.87 -2.32 -1.12
C ALA A 120 9.21 -1.69 0.13
N ASN A 121 9.29 -2.34 1.29
CA ASN A 121 8.79 -1.79 2.55
C ASN A 121 9.55 -0.52 2.96
N ALA A 122 10.88 -0.56 2.90
CA ALA A 122 11.70 0.62 3.19
C ALA A 122 11.37 1.77 2.21
N ALA A 123 11.24 1.46 0.91
CA ALA A 123 10.84 2.42 -0.10
C ALA A 123 9.45 3.01 0.17
N LEU A 124 8.49 2.20 0.63
CA LEU A 124 7.14 2.67 0.98
C LEU A 124 7.18 3.68 2.12
N VAL A 125 7.90 3.36 3.21
CA VAL A 125 8.07 4.25 4.35
C VAL A 125 8.71 5.57 3.90
N VAL A 126 9.80 5.49 3.14
CA VAL A 126 10.48 6.69 2.60
C VAL A 126 9.54 7.50 1.72
N HIS A 127 8.80 6.86 0.81
CA HIS A 127 7.87 7.53 -0.10
C HIS A 127 6.76 8.25 0.66
N ASP A 128 6.19 7.61 1.67
CA ASP A 128 5.13 8.19 2.49
C ASP A 128 5.66 9.36 3.33
N VAL A 129 6.82 9.21 3.99
CA VAL A 129 7.45 10.28 4.77
C VAL A 129 7.71 11.50 3.89
N LEU A 130 8.30 11.29 2.71
CA LEU A 130 8.54 12.36 1.74
C LEU A 130 7.22 12.99 1.29
N THR A 131 6.15 12.22 1.12
CA THR A 131 4.84 12.75 0.74
C THR A 131 4.25 13.63 1.85
N TRP A 132 4.26 13.16 3.09
CA TRP A 132 3.67 13.88 4.21
C TRP A 132 4.45 15.13 4.62
N ILE A 133 5.77 15.12 4.50
CA ILE A 133 6.62 16.29 4.83
C ILE A 133 6.80 17.19 3.60
N GLY A 134 7.11 16.59 2.46
CA GLY A 134 7.48 17.28 1.24
C GLY A 134 6.30 17.93 0.53
N LEU A 135 5.11 17.32 0.52
CA LEU A 135 3.95 17.92 -0.16
C LEU A 135 3.50 19.23 0.51
N PRO A 136 3.32 19.32 1.85
CA PRO A 136 3.04 20.60 2.50
C PRO A 136 4.13 21.64 2.24
N TYR A 137 5.41 21.24 2.28
CA TYR A 137 6.53 22.14 1.99
C TYR A 137 6.46 22.70 0.57
N ILE A 138 6.20 21.87 -0.45
CA ILE A 138 6.11 22.30 -1.85
C ILE A 138 4.87 23.17 -2.08
N ILE A 139 3.73 22.83 -1.48
CA ILE A 139 2.51 23.66 -1.55
C ILE A 139 2.80 25.03 -0.97
N TYR A 140 3.38 25.10 0.23
CA TYR A 140 3.77 26.35 0.87
C TYR A 140 4.76 27.15 0.00
N HIS A 141 5.80 26.48 -0.53
CA HIS A 141 6.78 27.11 -1.41
C HIS A 141 6.13 27.67 -2.69
N SER A 142 5.19 26.93 -3.28
CA SER A 142 4.52 27.31 -4.53
C SER A 142 3.58 28.50 -4.32
N ILE A 143 2.78 28.47 -3.25
CA ILE A 143 1.85 29.55 -2.90
C ILE A 143 2.62 30.85 -2.61
N THR A 144 3.69 30.78 -1.82
CA THR A 144 4.50 31.97 -1.47
C THR A 144 5.26 32.57 -2.66
N ARG A 145 5.38 31.85 -3.79
CA ARG A 145 6.06 32.28 -5.01
C ARG A 145 5.13 32.87 -6.07
N LEU A 146 3.83 32.63 -6.02
CA LEU A 146 2.86 33.15 -6.99
C LEU A 146 2.88 34.69 -7.01
N LYS A 147 2.94 35.27 -8.22
CA LYS A 147 2.99 36.73 -8.45
C LYS A 147 1.85 37.50 -7.77
N TRP A 148 0.69 36.85 -7.62
CA TRP A 148 -0.49 37.41 -6.98
C TRP A 148 -0.29 37.80 -5.50
N PHE A 149 0.70 37.19 -4.83
CA PHE A 149 1.08 37.50 -3.45
C PHE A 149 2.18 38.56 -3.32
N LYS A 150 2.78 39.02 -4.44
CA LYS A 150 3.92 39.94 -4.45
C LYS A 150 3.54 41.41 -4.68
N GLU A 151 2.36 41.71 -5.21
CA GLU A 151 1.97 43.10 -5.51
C GLU A 151 0.49 43.37 -5.18
N PRO A 152 0.16 43.88 -3.97
CA PRO A 152 -1.18 44.36 -3.63
C PRO A 152 -1.54 45.69 -4.32
N ALA A 153 -0.53 46.49 -4.68
CA ALA A 153 -0.69 47.92 -4.91
C ALA A 153 -0.83 48.38 -6.38
N ARG A 154 -0.82 47.47 -7.37
CA ARG A 154 -0.86 47.86 -8.80
C ARG A 154 -2.25 47.95 -9.43
N ARG A 155 -3.32 47.92 -8.62
CA ARG A 155 -4.71 48.01 -9.10
C ARG A 155 -5.52 49.16 -8.50
N THR A 156 -4.87 50.19 -7.96
CA THR A 156 -5.54 51.49 -7.85
C THR A 156 -5.45 52.16 -9.21
N ILE A 157 -6.62 52.40 -9.80
CA ILE A 157 -6.80 53.13 -11.06
C ILE A 157 -6.05 54.46 -10.93
N GLN A 158 -5.10 54.72 -11.82
CA GLN A 158 -4.50 56.04 -11.96
C GLN A 158 -5.56 56.95 -12.61
N GLN A 159 -6.52 57.45 -11.82
CA GLN A 159 -7.42 58.51 -12.27
C GLN A 159 -6.63 59.80 -12.35
N GLY A 160 -6.65 60.42 -13.53
CA GLY A 160 -6.13 61.75 -13.76
C GLY A 160 -6.70 62.76 -12.78
N ARG A 161 -5.84 63.67 -12.35
CA ARG A 161 -6.05 64.74 -11.36
C ARG A 161 -7.31 65.59 -11.61
N LYS A 162 -8.11 65.83 -10.54
CA LYS A 162 -8.53 67.17 -10.04
C LYS A 162 -9.43 67.09 -8.79
N ASP A 163 -9.00 67.81 -7.75
CA ASP A 163 -9.70 68.54 -6.67
C ASP A 163 -10.77 67.90 -5.73
N ASN A 164 -10.42 67.89 -4.43
CA ASN A 164 -11.19 67.83 -3.15
C ASN A 164 -12.05 66.60 -2.76
N PRO A 165 -12.33 66.33 -1.46
CA PRO A 165 -11.68 66.69 -0.19
C PRO A 165 -11.26 65.43 0.64
N LEU A 166 -10.67 65.62 1.83
CA LEU A 166 -10.28 64.56 2.78
C LEU A 166 -11.47 63.65 3.16
N HIS A 167 -11.54 62.45 2.58
CA HIS A 167 -12.38 61.37 3.09
C HIS A 167 -11.73 60.71 4.31
N PRO A 168 -12.49 60.29 5.33
CA PRO A 168 -11.94 59.51 6.44
C PRO A 168 -11.28 58.24 5.91
N ALA A 169 -10.09 57.93 6.44
CA ALA A 169 -9.30 56.79 6.00
C ALA A 169 -10.16 55.53 5.99
N ALA A 170 -10.30 54.90 4.82
CA ALA A 170 -11.02 53.65 4.68
C ALA A 170 -10.48 52.63 5.72
N PRO A 171 -11.35 51.88 6.41
CA PRO A 171 -10.92 50.93 7.43
C PRO A 171 -9.94 49.93 6.82
N GLN A 172 -8.74 49.85 7.41
CA GLN A 172 -7.73 48.89 6.99
C GLN A 172 -8.29 47.48 7.25
N PRO A 173 -8.31 46.59 6.24
CA PRO A 173 -8.87 45.26 6.42
C PRO A 173 -8.05 44.48 7.45
N ILE A 174 -8.71 43.98 8.49
CA ILE A 174 -8.11 43.17 9.58
C ILE A 174 -7.43 41.91 9.01
N TYR A 175 -7.90 41.43 7.86
CA TYR A 175 -7.31 40.31 7.13
C TYR A 175 -6.98 40.69 5.68
N THR A 176 -5.73 40.46 5.28
CA THR A 176 -5.37 40.55 3.86
C THR A 176 -6.01 39.38 3.10
N ARG A 177 -6.43 39.61 1.84
CA ARG A 177 -6.88 38.54 0.93
C ARG A 177 -5.88 37.37 0.87
N ARG A 178 -4.59 37.70 1.01
CA ARG A 178 -3.49 36.73 1.13
C ARG A 178 -3.65 35.81 2.34
N ALA A 179 -3.89 36.39 3.52
CA ALA A 179 -4.12 35.64 4.75
C ALA A 179 -5.42 34.82 4.68
N PHE A 180 -6.48 35.38 4.09
CA PHE A 180 -7.75 34.68 3.93
C PHE A 180 -7.65 33.45 3.00
N ILE A 181 -7.13 33.61 1.78
CA ILE A 181 -7.00 32.49 0.83
C ILE A 181 -6.01 31.45 1.34
N GLY A 182 -4.89 31.88 1.92
CA GLY A 182 -3.93 30.99 2.57
C GLY A 182 -4.57 30.20 3.72
N GLY A 183 -5.40 30.85 4.53
CA GLY A 183 -6.14 30.23 5.63
C GLY A 183 -7.17 29.21 5.13
N VAL A 184 -7.98 29.55 4.12
CA VAL A 184 -8.99 28.64 3.56
C VAL A 184 -8.35 27.40 2.92
N ILE A 185 -7.29 27.56 2.14
CA ILE A 185 -6.56 26.43 1.54
C ILE A 185 -5.91 25.57 2.64
N GLY A 186 -5.31 26.21 3.65
CA GLY A 186 -4.68 25.52 4.78
C GLY A 186 -5.68 24.70 5.60
N ILE A 187 -6.84 25.28 5.92
CA ILE A 187 -7.92 24.60 6.64
C ILE A 187 -8.47 23.45 5.81
N GLY A 188 -8.77 23.67 4.52
CA GLY A 188 -9.27 22.63 3.63
C GLY A 188 -8.33 21.43 3.53
N LEU A 189 -7.03 21.68 3.28
CA LEU A 189 -6.02 20.62 3.24
C LEU A 189 -5.90 19.91 4.59
N THR A 190 -5.94 20.65 5.71
CA THR A 190 -5.86 20.05 7.05
C THR A 190 -7.06 19.15 7.32
N VAL A 191 -8.28 19.60 7.06
CA VAL A 191 -9.49 18.78 7.31
C VAL A 191 -9.50 17.52 6.44
N THR A 192 -9.10 17.62 5.17
CA THR A 192 -9.08 16.47 4.25
C THR A 192 -7.94 15.50 4.55
N LEU A 193 -6.75 15.99 4.88
CA LEU A 193 -5.53 15.18 4.97
C LEU A 193 -5.18 14.78 6.40
N ALA A 194 -5.53 15.57 7.42
CA ALA A 194 -5.17 15.28 8.81
C ALA A 194 -5.67 13.92 9.31
N PRO A 195 -6.91 13.46 9.04
CA PRO A 195 -7.34 12.13 9.47
C PRO A 195 -6.48 11.01 8.85
N SER A 196 -6.11 11.15 7.57
CA SER A 196 -5.28 10.17 6.87
C SER A 196 -3.83 10.21 7.36
N PHE A 197 -3.31 11.41 7.64
CA PHE A 197 -1.99 11.61 8.21
C PHE A 197 -1.88 11.05 9.63
N LEU A 198 -2.86 11.31 10.49
CA LEU A 198 -2.92 10.78 11.85
C LEU A 198 -3.05 9.26 11.85
N LYS A 199 -3.83 8.68 10.93
CA LYS A 199 -3.90 7.23 10.74
C LYS A 199 -2.56 6.63 10.29
N TRP A 200 -1.85 7.30 9.39
CA TRP A 200 -0.53 6.88 8.92
C TRP A 200 0.54 7.02 10.02
N LEU A 201 0.54 8.11 10.79
CA LEU A 201 1.37 8.25 12.01
C LEU A 201 1.05 7.14 13.02
N GLY A 202 -0.24 6.85 13.20
CA GLY A 202 -0.72 5.73 14.00
C GLY A 202 -0.21 4.37 13.54
N SER A 203 0.14 4.19 12.25
CA SER A 203 0.75 2.93 11.79
C SER A 203 2.20 2.73 12.25
N PHE A 204 2.90 3.79 12.68
CA PHE A 204 4.22 3.67 13.32
C PHE A 204 4.13 3.50 14.83
N GLY A 205 3.07 4.02 15.46
CA GLY A 205 2.87 4.03 16.92
C GLY A 205 1.78 3.10 17.43
N GLY A 206 1.13 2.34 16.57
CA GLY A 206 -0.05 1.57 16.89
C GLY A 206 -0.08 0.29 16.05
N SER A 207 0.26 -0.80 16.71
CA SER A 207 -0.24 -2.10 16.30
C SER A 207 -1.74 -1.96 16.05
N ASN A 208 -2.26 -2.36 14.88
CA ASN A 208 -3.55 -3.02 14.91
C ASN A 208 -3.33 -4.30 15.71
N SER A 209 -3.24 -4.18 17.03
CA SER A 209 -2.80 -5.24 17.93
C SER A 209 -3.69 -6.43 17.64
N MET A 210 -3.09 -7.60 17.55
CA MET A 210 -3.81 -8.87 17.46
C MET A 210 -4.99 -8.90 18.45
N GLU A 211 -4.83 -8.29 19.63
CA GLU A 211 -5.87 -8.12 20.64
C GLU A 211 -7.11 -7.36 20.15
N ASN A 212 -6.95 -6.28 19.35
CA ASN A 212 -8.09 -5.54 18.80
C ASN A 212 -8.82 -6.36 17.73
N LEU A 213 -8.09 -7.11 16.90
CA LEU A 213 -8.68 -8.01 15.91
C LEU A 213 -9.43 -9.17 16.60
N LEU A 214 -8.87 -9.71 17.67
CA LEU A 214 -9.53 -10.73 18.49
C LEU A 214 -10.80 -10.19 19.16
N LYS A 215 -10.79 -8.96 19.68
CA LYS A 215 -11.99 -8.31 20.26
C LYS A 215 -13.11 -8.11 19.24
N GLN A 216 -12.77 -7.93 17.96
CA GLN A 216 -13.73 -7.74 16.87
C GLN A 216 -14.13 -9.07 16.20
N ASN A 217 -13.56 -10.19 16.63
CA ASN A 217 -13.81 -11.49 16.01
C ASN A 217 -15.25 -11.96 16.30
N GLU A 218 -16.06 -12.08 15.25
CA GLU A 218 -17.47 -12.48 15.37
C GLU A 218 -17.68 -14.01 15.41
N ASN A 219 -16.63 -14.80 15.12
CA ASN A 219 -16.72 -16.27 15.15
C ASN A 219 -16.99 -16.78 16.57
N LYS A 220 -17.98 -17.67 16.72
CA LYS A 220 -18.41 -18.24 18.00
C LYS A 220 -18.27 -19.77 18.01
N LEU A 221 -17.07 -20.23 17.71
CA LEU A 221 -16.75 -21.66 17.58
C LEU A 221 -16.19 -22.23 18.89
N ILE A 222 -16.72 -23.37 19.32
CA ILE A 222 -16.38 -24.03 20.59
C ILE A 222 -16.01 -25.50 20.33
N PRO A 223 -14.90 -26.05 20.85
CA PRO A 223 -13.97 -25.42 21.76
C PRO A 223 -13.02 -24.47 21.03
N THR A 224 -12.47 -23.52 21.77
CA THR A 224 -11.38 -22.68 21.27
C THR A 224 -10.11 -23.54 21.13
N PRO A 225 -9.38 -23.46 20.01
CA PRO A 225 -8.16 -24.23 19.81
C PRO A 225 -7.11 -23.83 20.85
N VAL A 226 -6.61 -24.81 21.60
CA VAL A 226 -5.58 -24.59 22.62
C VAL A 226 -4.21 -24.65 21.96
N PRO A 227 -3.39 -23.59 21.97
CA PRO A 227 -2.09 -23.57 21.29
C PRO A 227 -1.09 -24.55 21.91
N HIS A 228 -0.23 -25.13 21.08
CA HIS A 228 0.94 -25.89 21.54
C HIS A 228 1.94 -24.97 22.26
N SER A 229 2.78 -25.53 23.13
CA SER A 229 3.80 -24.76 23.87
C SER A 229 4.72 -23.93 22.96
N ALA A 230 5.09 -24.48 21.80
CA ALA A 230 5.92 -23.81 20.79
C ALA A 230 5.19 -22.69 20.02
N SER A 231 3.87 -22.59 20.16
CA SER A 231 3.03 -21.53 19.56
C SER A 231 2.64 -20.48 20.60
N GLN A 232 2.44 -20.90 21.87
CA GLN A 232 2.17 -20.02 23.02
C GLN A 232 3.26 -18.96 23.21
N HIS A 233 4.53 -19.37 23.09
CA HIS A 233 5.65 -18.47 22.92
C HIS A 233 6.04 -18.52 21.45
N PRO A 234 5.64 -17.52 20.63
CA PRO A 234 5.80 -17.59 19.19
C PRO A 234 7.22 -17.98 18.81
N MET A 235 7.38 -19.17 18.20
CA MET A 235 8.68 -19.73 17.84
C MET A 235 9.52 -18.75 16.99
N GLY A 236 8.86 -17.91 16.18
CA GLY A 236 9.50 -16.88 15.36
C GLY A 236 9.88 -15.59 16.10
N GLY A 237 9.58 -15.46 17.41
CA GLY A 237 9.70 -14.19 18.14
C GLY A 237 8.49 -13.27 17.99
N GLY A 238 7.49 -13.69 17.22
CA GLY A 238 6.24 -12.98 16.97
C GLY A 238 6.24 -12.26 15.62
N ALA A 239 5.05 -12.04 15.05
CA ALA A 239 4.90 -11.41 13.75
C ALA A 239 5.45 -9.97 13.72
N GLU A 240 6.33 -9.71 12.76
CA GLU A 240 6.93 -8.41 12.52
C GLU A 240 6.34 -7.76 11.26
N GLY A 241 5.61 -6.66 11.44
CA GLY A 241 4.90 -5.96 10.38
C GLY A 241 3.41 -5.85 10.69
N ASN A 242 2.64 -5.38 9.71
CA ASN A 242 1.20 -5.20 9.89
C ASN A 242 0.43 -5.86 8.75
N PHE A 243 -0.48 -6.76 9.10
CA PHE A 243 -1.44 -7.31 8.14
C PHE A 243 -2.29 -6.18 7.56
N ARG A 244 -2.51 -6.24 6.25
CA ARG A 244 -3.53 -5.42 5.58
C ARG A 244 -4.65 -6.34 5.12
N VAL A 245 -5.85 -6.06 5.61
CA VAL A 245 -7.02 -6.86 5.34
C VAL A 245 -7.55 -6.52 3.94
N TYR A 246 -7.56 -7.52 3.06
CA TYR A 246 -8.24 -7.48 1.77
C TYR A 246 -9.35 -8.53 1.78
N THR A 247 -10.57 -8.13 1.43
CA THR A 247 -11.70 -9.05 1.25
C THR A 247 -12.35 -8.75 -0.10
N VAL A 248 -12.81 -9.80 -0.77
CA VAL A 248 -13.57 -9.68 -2.03
C VAL A 248 -15.08 -9.58 -1.76
N THR A 249 -15.49 -10.01 -0.57
CA THR A 249 -16.85 -10.12 -0.06
C THR A 249 -16.94 -9.54 1.36
N LYS A 250 -18.14 -9.57 1.96
CA LYS A 250 -18.32 -9.37 3.40
C LYS A 250 -17.67 -10.53 4.16
N ILE A 251 -17.05 -10.22 5.31
CA ILE A 251 -16.43 -11.24 6.18
C ILE A 251 -17.53 -12.23 6.65
N PRO A 252 -17.37 -13.55 6.40
CA PRO A 252 -18.30 -14.56 6.87
C PRO A 252 -18.17 -14.77 8.39
N VAL A 253 -19.24 -15.26 9.00
CA VAL A 253 -19.33 -15.53 10.45
C VAL A 253 -19.64 -17.01 10.65
N PHE A 254 -18.83 -17.66 11.48
CA PHE A 254 -18.91 -19.09 11.71
C PHE A 254 -19.32 -19.46 13.14
N THR A 255 -20.13 -20.51 13.23
CA THR A 255 -20.59 -21.20 14.44
C THR A 255 -20.45 -22.71 14.24
N ASN A 256 -20.55 -23.48 15.31
CA ASN A 256 -20.43 -24.94 15.26
C ASN A 256 -21.43 -25.59 14.28
N GLU A 257 -22.62 -24.99 14.12
CA GLU A 257 -23.70 -25.52 13.31
C GLU A 257 -23.52 -25.23 11.81
N ASN A 258 -22.79 -24.17 11.46
CA ASN A 258 -22.65 -23.72 10.07
C ASN A 258 -21.26 -23.96 9.47
N TRP A 259 -20.30 -24.41 10.29
CA TRP A 259 -18.93 -24.66 9.86
C TRP A 259 -18.65 -26.16 9.77
N SER A 260 -18.04 -26.55 8.66
CA SER A 260 -17.41 -27.86 8.49
C SER A 260 -16.22 -27.74 7.55
N PHE A 261 -15.30 -28.71 7.65
CA PHE A 261 -14.16 -28.80 6.75
C PHE A 261 -14.20 -30.10 5.96
N THR A 262 -14.10 -30.02 4.63
CA THR A 262 -14.19 -31.18 3.74
C THR A 262 -12.96 -31.31 2.85
N ILE A 263 -12.49 -32.55 2.66
CA ILE A 263 -11.56 -32.92 1.59
C ILE A 263 -12.22 -33.99 0.71
N ASP A 264 -12.39 -33.69 -0.58
CA ASP A 264 -13.09 -34.57 -1.52
C ASP A 264 -12.53 -34.50 -2.96
N GLY A 265 -13.30 -35.01 -3.92
CA GLY A 265 -12.90 -35.13 -5.33
C GLY A 265 -12.15 -36.43 -5.60
N LYS A 266 -11.00 -36.33 -6.27
CA LYS A 266 -10.13 -37.44 -6.67
C LYS A 266 -9.28 -37.95 -5.50
N VAL A 267 -9.94 -38.43 -4.47
CA VAL A 267 -9.34 -39.04 -3.27
C VAL A 267 -9.96 -40.40 -2.98
N ASP A 268 -9.21 -41.30 -2.33
CA ASP A 268 -9.67 -42.63 -1.94
C ASP A 268 -10.65 -42.55 -0.76
N ASN A 269 -10.40 -41.62 0.16
CA ASN A 269 -11.20 -41.39 1.36
C ASN A 269 -11.64 -39.94 1.42
N ARG A 270 -12.96 -39.70 1.27
CA ARG A 270 -13.54 -38.39 1.55
C ARG A 270 -13.45 -38.11 3.05
N LEU A 271 -12.85 -36.99 3.41
CA LEU A 271 -12.72 -36.55 4.81
C LEU A 271 -13.68 -35.39 5.07
N SER A 272 -14.32 -35.39 6.23
CA SER A 272 -15.21 -34.33 6.67
C SER A 272 -15.15 -34.23 8.19
N TRP A 273 -15.03 -33.01 8.71
CA TRP A 273 -14.98 -32.75 10.14
C TRP A 273 -15.97 -31.67 10.54
N SER A 274 -16.63 -31.85 11.68
CA SER A 274 -17.20 -30.73 12.44
C SER A 274 -16.08 -29.88 13.05
N TRP A 275 -16.42 -28.72 13.60
CA TRP A 275 -15.43 -27.89 14.29
C TRP A 275 -14.76 -28.62 15.45
N GLU A 276 -15.55 -29.30 16.29
CA GLU A 276 -15.10 -30.02 17.47
C GLU A 276 -14.12 -31.14 17.13
N GLU A 277 -14.32 -31.81 16.00
CA GLU A 277 -13.44 -32.85 15.49
C GLU A 277 -12.17 -32.24 14.87
N PHE A 278 -12.32 -31.17 14.07
CA PHE A 278 -11.22 -30.57 13.34
C PHE A 278 -10.13 -30.01 14.26
N VAL A 279 -10.52 -29.36 15.37
CA VAL A 279 -9.55 -28.80 16.33
C VAL A 279 -8.78 -29.84 17.13
N GLN A 280 -9.20 -31.11 17.10
CA GLN A 280 -8.51 -32.24 17.73
C GLN A 280 -7.51 -32.92 16.79
N VAL A 281 -7.55 -32.62 15.49
CA VAL A 281 -6.59 -33.16 14.52
C VAL A 281 -5.18 -32.70 14.90
N LYS A 282 -4.20 -33.61 14.78
CA LYS A 282 -2.80 -33.34 15.14
C LYS A 282 -2.26 -32.15 14.36
N ARG A 283 -1.84 -31.11 15.09
CA ARG A 283 -1.25 -29.89 14.52
C ARG A 283 0.27 -29.88 14.63
N THR A 284 0.88 -29.04 13.82
CA THR A 284 2.31 -28.70 13.82
C THR A 284 2.46 -27.20 13.87
N VAL A 285 3.59 -26.74 14.39
CA VAL A 285 3.95 -25.32 14.45
C VAL A 285 5.01 -25.07 13.38
N GLN A 286 4.86 -23.99 12.62
CA GLN A 286 5.89 -23.52 11.69
C GLN A 286 6.06 -22.01 11.81
N VAL A 287 7.25 -21.53 11.43
CA VAL A 287 7.53 -20.11 11.27
C VAL A 287 7.67 -19.82 9.79
N SER A 288 6.95 -18.83 9.29
CA SER A 288 7.08 -18.44 7.89
C SER A 288 6.71 -16.97 7.67
N ASP A 289 7.33 -16.38 6.65
CA ASP A 289 6.97 -15.04 6.20
C ASP A 289 5.68 -15.05 5.37
N PHE A 290 5.04 -13.89 5.28
CA PHE A 290 3.79 -13.70 4.56
C PHE A 290 3.90 -12.49 3.64
N HIS A 291 3.93 -12.73 2.33
CA HIS A 291 4.21 -11.69 1.33
C HIS A 291 2.98 -11.37 0.48
N CYS A 292 2.58 -10.09 0.45
CA CYS A 292 1.49 -9.66 -0.43
C CYS A 292 2.03 -9.12 -1.76
N VAL A 293 1.36 -9.50 -2.84
CA VAL A 293 1.61 -8.97 -4.21
C VAL A 293 1.46 -7.43 -4.31
N THR A 294 0.79 -6.81 -3.32
CA THR A 294 0.66 -5.34 -3.24
C THR A 294 1.82 -4.65 -2.50
N GLY A 295 2.87 -5.39 -2.13
CA GLY A 295 4.15 -4.85 -1.71
C GLY A 295 4.38 -4.74 -0.20
N TRP A 296 3.46 -5.22 0.65
CA TRP A 296 3.68 -5.33 2.10
C TRP A 296 3.97 -6.79 2.49
N SER A 297 4.59 -6.98 3.64
CA SER A 297 4.88 -8.31 4.19
C SER A 297 4.80 -8.29 5.72
N VAL A 298 4.59 -9.47 6.29
CA VAL A 298 4.70 -9.72 7.73
C VAL A 298 5.69 -10.86 7.89
N TYR A 299 6.72 -10.65 8.70
CA TYR A 299 7.82 -11.59 8.88
C TYR A 299 7.65 -12.39 10.17
N ASN A 300 8.33 -13.53 10.29
CA ASN A 300 8.45 -14.30 11.54
C ASN A 300 7.12 -14.78 12.13
N ASN A 301 6.08 -14.96 11.30
CA ASN A 301 4.77 -15.40 11.77
C ASN A 301 4.85 -16.84 12.27
N THR A 302 4.39 -17.10 13.49
CA THR A 302 4.23 -18.46 14.00
C THR A 302 2.83 -18.96 13.67
N TRP A 303 2.73 -19.91 12.74
CA TRP A 303 1.49 -20.56 12.37
C TRP A 303 1.37 -21.92 13.05
N GLU A 304 0.19 -22.25 13.54
CA GLU A 304 -0.11 -23.61 14.01
C GLU A 304 -1.36 -24.16 13.33
N GLY A 305 -1.21 -25.36 12.79
CA GLY A 305 -2.20 -25.99 11.91
C GLY A 305 -1.75 -27.35 11.42
N ILE A 306 -2.41 -27.85 10.38
CA ILE A 306 -2.15 -29.18 9.82
C ILE A 306 -1.43 -28.99 8.49
N ARG A 307 -0.33 -29.72 8.26
CA ARG A 307 0.37 -29.66 6.97
C ARG A 307 -0.54 -30.21 5.88
N LEU A 308 -0.62 -29.50 4.74
CA LEU A 308 -1.50 -29.90 3.65
C LEU A 308 -1.13 -31.30 3.14
N LYS A 309 0.16 -31.59 2.97
CA LYS A 309 0.63 -32.92 2.57
C LYS A 309 0.16 -34.06 3.48
N ASP A 310 0.02 -33.81 4.79
CA ASP A 310 -0.43 -34.83 5.76
C ASP A 310 -1.93 -35.10 5.59
N LEU A 311 -2.73 -34.05 5.35
CA LEU A 311 -4.15 -34.17 5.03
C LEU A 311 -4.37 -34.90 3.70
N LEU A 312 -3.60 -34.55 2.66
CA LEU A 312 -3.69 -35.19 1.35
C LEU A 312 -3.28 -36.66 1.42
N LYS A 313 -2.24 -36.98 2.19
CA LYS A 313 -1.84 -38.36 2.47
C LYS A 313 -2.95 -39.15 3.19
N GLN A 314 -3.63 -38.53 4.15
CA GLN A 314 -4.75 -39.17 4.85
C GLN A 314 -5.95 -39.43 3.91
N ALA A 315 -6.23 -38.49 3.01
CA ALA A 315 -7.31 -38.64 2.03
C ALA A 315 -7.00 -39.70 0.96
N GLY A 316 -5.72 -39.91 0.63
CA GLY A 316 -5.28 -40.83 -0.43
C GLY A 316 -5.55 -40.24 -1.81
N VAL A 317 -4.66 -39.36 -2.28
CA VAL A 317 -4.83 -38.70 -3.59
C VAL A 317 -4.76 -39.74 -4.72
N GLN A 318 -5.79 -39.78 -5.56
CA GLN A 318 -5.85 -40.70 -6.71
C GLN A 318 -4.85 -40.28 -7.81
N GLN A 319 -4.35 -41.25 -8.57
CA GLN A 319 -3.37 -41.00 -9.65
C GLN A 319 -3.89 -40.06 -10.76
N THR A 320 -5.21 -39.92 -10.92
CA THR A 320 -5.81 -39.01 -11.90
C THR A 320 -5.93 -37.57 -11.41
N ALA A 321 -5.68 -37.30 -10.12
CA ALA A 321 -5.66 -35.93 -9.63
C ALA A 321 -4.47 -35.15 -10.22
N GLN A 322 -4.70 -33.87 -10.53
CA GLN A 322 -3.67 -32.97 -11.08
C GLN A 322 -3.59 -31.65 -10.29
N THR A 323 -4.74 -31.18 -9.80
CA THR A 323 -4.87 -29.87 -9.14
C THR A 323 -5.56 -30.02 -7.79
N VAL A 324 -5.07 -29.28 -6.80
CA VAL A 324 -5.70 -29.09 -5.50
C VAL A 324 -6.46 -27.77 -5.52
N LYS A 325 -7.79 -27.82 -5.47
CA LYS A 325 -8.66 -26.65 -5.46
C LYS A 325 -9.11 -26.32 -4.05
N PHE A 326 -9.07 -25.03 -3.71
CA PHE A 326 -9.41 -24.51 -2.40
C PHE A 326 -10.65 -23.63 -2.49
N TYR A 327 -11.56 -23.81 -1.54
CA TYR A 327 -12.81 -23.06 -1.44
C TYR A 327 -12.83 -22.26 -0.14
N SER A 328 -13.07 -20.96 -0.29
CA SER A 328 -13.37 -20.07 0.84
C SER A 328 -14.83 -20.20 1.24
N GLY A 329 -15.09 -20.12 2.54
CA GLY A 329 -16.41 -20.08 3.15
C GLY A 329 -17.18 -18.78 2.87
N ASP A 330 -16.57 -17.80 2.21
CA ASP A 330 -17.30 -16.65 1.66
C ASP A 330 -18.14 -16.99 0.41
N GLY A 331 -17.99 -18.20 -0.13
CA GLY A 331 -18.78 -18.73 -1.25
C GLY A 331 -18.41 -18.15 -2.62
N VAL A 332 -17.38 -17.30 -2.70
CA VAL A 332 -16.96 -16.65 -3.96
C VAL A 332 -15.51 -16.98 -4.28
N TYR A 333 -14.64 -16.92 -3.28
CA TYR A 333 -13.20 -17.03 -3.51
C TYR A 333 -12.77 -18.49 -3.70
N THR A 334 -12.09 -18.77 -4.81
CA THR A 334 -11.42 -20.04 -5.05
C THR A 334 -10.01 -19.80 -5.55
N ASP A 335 -9.14 -20.76 -5.27
CA ASP A 335 -7.74 -20.75 -5.70
C ASP A 335 -7.28 -22.19 -5.89
N THR A 336 -6.12 -22.39 -6.52
CA THR A 336 -5.58 -23.71 -6.86
C THR A 336 -4.08 -23.79 -6.63
N LEU A 337 -3.62 -24.98 -6.27
CA LEU A 337 -2.20 -25.35 -6.32
C LEU A 337 -2.06 -26.59 -7.20
N THR A 338 -0.93 -26.72 -7.90
CA THR A 338 -0.56 -28.01 -8.49
C THR A 338 -0.28 -29.02 -7.37
N LEU A 339 -0.29 -30.31 -7.68
CA LEU A 339 0.10 -31.33 -6.69
C LEU A 339 1.51 -31.11 -6.14
N GLU A 340 2.47 -30.72 -7.00
CA GLU A 340 3.84 -30.40 -6.59
C GLU A 340 3.89 -29.23 -5.60
N GLN A 341 3.11 -28.18 -5.86
CA GLN A 341 3.02 -27.03 -4.97
C GLN A 341 2.33 -27.39 -3.65
N ALA A 342 1.31 -28.25 -3.68
CA ALA A 342 0.59 -28.70 -2.50
C ALA A 342 1.40 -29.68 -1.61
N ASP A 343 2.39 -30.37 -2.20
CA ASP A 343 3.28 -31.30 -1.50
C ASP A 343 4.46 -30.61 -0.78
N LEU A 344 4.62 -29.29 -0.95
CA LEU A 344 5.61 -28.52 -0.22
C LEU A 344 5.45 -28.66 1.31
N ASP A 345 6.58 -28.79 2.01
CA ASP A 345 6.66 -29.06 3.44
C ASP A 345 6.02 -27.99 4.35
N ASP A 346 5.91 -26.76 3.84
CA ASP A 346 5.50 -25.56 4.56
C ASP A 346 4.11 -25.04 4.19
N VAL A 347 3.36 -25.79 3.37
CA VAL A 347 1.94 -25.48 3.09
C VAL A 347 1.06 -26.02 4.21
N MET A 348 0.26 -25.13 4.81
CA MET A 348 -0.45 -25.42 6.04
C MET A 348 -1.90 -24.93 6.00
N VAL A 349 -2.79 -25.76 6.54
CA VAL A 349 -4.15 -25.39 6.93
C VAL A 349 -4.09 -24.91 8.38
N ALA A 350 -3.96 -23.59 8.57
CA ALA A 350 -3.69 -22.95 9.85
C ALA A 350 -4.96 -22.59 10.61
N VAL A 351 -4.90 -22.74 11.94
CA VAL A 351 -6.00 -22.45 12.89
C VAL A 351 -5.57 -21.40 13.91
N LEU A 352 -4.27 -21.30 14.18
CA LEU A 352 -3.67 -20.39 15.14
C LEU A 352 -2.57 -19.55 14.48
N HIS A 353 -2.43 -18.31 14.94
CA HIS A 353 -1.36 -17.37 14.57
C HIS A 353 -0.82 -16.71 15.84
N ASP A 354 0.50 -16.83 16.06
CA ASP A 354 1.20 -16.37 17.25
C ASP A 354 0.49 -16.74 18.55
N GLY A 355 0.14 -18.03 18.68
CA GLY A 355 -0.51 -18.59 19.87
C GLY A 355 -1.99 -18.25 20.04
N ASN A 356 -2.59 -17.46 19.13
CA ASN A 356 -3.98 -17.02 19.23
C ASN A 356 -4.84 -17.58 18.09
N PRO A 357 -6.16 -17.78 18.30
CA PRO A 357 -7.08 -18.09 17.20
C PRO A 357 -6.98 -17.03 16.11
N ILE A 358 -6.95 -17.45 14.85
CA ILE A 358 -6.89 -16.52 13.72
C ILE A 358 -8.19 -15.68 13.72
N PRO A 359 -8.13 -14.34 13.77
CA PRO A 359 -9.32 -13.50 13.69
C PRO A 359 -10.02 -13.62 12.33
N SER A 360 -11.35 -13.41 12.26
CA SER A 360 -12.10 -13.44 11.00
C SER A 360 -11.52 -12.53 9.91
N ASP A 361 -11.04 -11.33 10.26
CA ASP A 361 -10.37 -10.41 9.33
C ASP A 361 -9.15 -11.01 8.63
N LEU A 362 -8.39 -11.82 9.38
CA LEU A 362 -7.20 -12.52 8.91
C LEU A 362 -7.53 -13.88 8.27
N GLY A 363 -8.81 -14.22 8.17
CA GLY A 363 -9.29 -15.43 7.49
C GLY A 363 -9.62 -16.59 8.40
N GLY A 364 -9.72 -16.37 9.72
CA GLY A 364 -10.15 -17.42 10.64
C GLY A 364 -11.62 -17.80 10.47
N PRO A 365 -12.02 -19.01 10.88
CA PRO A 365 -11.34 -19.83 11.87
C PRO A 365 -10.20 -20.68 11.31
N VAL A 366 -10.20 -20.91 10.00
CA VAL A 366 -9.20 -21.73 9.30
C VAL A 366 -8.79 -21.03 8.02
N ARG A 367 -7.49 -20.98 7.74
CA ARG A 367 -6.97 -20.44 6.48
C ARG A 367 -5.85 -21.30 5.92
N LEU A 368 -5.66 -21.22 4.61
CA LEU A 368 -4.47 -21.74 3.96
C LEU A 368 -3.31 -20.75 4.14
N ILE A 369 -2.11 -21.29 4.34
CA ILE A 369 -0.82 -20.60 4.35
C ILE A 369 0.08 -21.28 3.32
N VAL A 370 0.56 -20.49 2.35
CA VAL A 370 1.42 -20.95 1.24
C VAL A 370 2.66 -20.05 1.20
N PRO A 371 3.69 -20.29 2.03
CA PRO A 371 4.75 -19.30 2.30
C PRO A 371 5.54 -18.86 1.07
N LYS A 372 5.84 -19.79 0.16
CA LYS A 372 6.64 -19.54 -1.05
C LYS A 372 5.87 -18.83 -2.16
N MET A 373 4.60 -18.50 -1.94
CA MET A 373 3.73 -17.82 -2.91
C MET A 373 3.12 -16.55 -2.34
N TYR A 374 2.70 -15.66 -3.24
CA TYR A 374 2.01 -14.46 -2.81
C TYR A 374 0.70 -14.78 -2.12
N ALA A 375 0.38 -13.97 -1.11
CA ALA A 375 -0.74 -14.08 -0.18
C ALA A 375 -2.12 -14.36 -0.78
N TYR A 376 -2.35 -14.11 -2.07
CA TYR A 376 -3.63 -14.46 -2.70
C TYR A 376 -3.82 -15.98 -2.79
N LYS A 377 -2.75 -16.76 -2.97
CA LYS A 377 -2.81 -18.23 -2.90
C LYS A 377 -3.17 -18.75 -1.50
N SER A 378 -2.97 -17.94 -0.46
CA SER A 378 -3.26 -18.28 0.94
C SER A 378 -4.72 -17.99 1.30
N VAL A 379 -5.63 -18.84 0.79
CA VAL A 379 -7.10 -18.76 0.93
C VAL A 379 -7.54 -18.52 2.37
N LYS A 380 -8.41 -17.54 2.56
CA LYS A 380 -9.05 -17.22 3.84
C LYS A 380 -10.34 -18.01 4.02
N TRP A 381 -10.75 -18.25 5.27
CA TRP A 381 -12.00 -18.93 5.61
C TRP A 381 -12.11 -20.29 4.93
N LEU A 382 -11.01 -21.04 4.86
CA LEU A 382 -10.94 -22.28 4.09
C LEU A 382 -11.90 -23.32 4.68
N THR A 383 -12.83 -23.82 3.86
CA THR A 383 -13.85 -24.82 4.27
C THR A 383 -13.81 -26.09 3.43
N ARG A 384 -13.28 -26.05 2.21
CA ARG A 384 -13.19 -27.25 1.36
C ARG A 384 -11.93 -27.29 0.51
N ILE A 385 -11.36 -28.48 0.40
CA ILE A 385 -10.28 -28.85 -0.51
C ILE A 385 -10.82 -29.92 -1.46
N GLU A 386 -10.66 -29.75 -2.76
CA GLU A 386 -11.13 -30.70 -3.76
C GLU A 386 -9.97 -31.06 -4.71
N LEU A 387 -9.74 -32.36 -4.88
CA LEU A 387 -8.77 -32.87 -5.83
C LEU A 387 -9.45 -33.05 -7.19
N ILE A 388 -8.91 -32.45 -8.24
CA ILE A 388 -9.50 -32.49 -9.59
C ILE A 388 -8.48 -32.95 -10.63
N GLU A 389 -8.96 -33.56 -11.71
CA GLU A 389 -8.14 -34.08 -12.83
C GLU A 389 -7.79 -33.00 -13.87
N GLY A 390 -8.36 -31.81 -13.78
CA GLY A 390 -8.12 -30.71 -14.72
C GLY A 390 -7.60 -29.44 -14.06
N GLU A 391 -7.47 -28.39 -14.87
CA GLU A 391 -7.14 -27.06 -14.37
C GLU A 391 -8.38 -26.35 -13.84
N HIS A 392 -8.17 -25.46 -12.87
CA HIS A 392 -9.17 -24.49 -12.44
C HIS A 392 -8.48 -23.14 -12.27
N VAL A 393 -9.08 -22.09 -12.84
CA VAL A 393 -8.59 -20.73 -12.76
C VAL A 393 -9.18 -20.08 -11.50
N GLY A 394 -8.32 -19.70 -10.56
CA GLY A 394 -8.74 -19.03 -9.33
C GLY A 394 -9.24 -17.60 -9.55
N TYR A 395 -9.77 -17.00 -8.48
CA TYR A 395 -10.43 -15.70 -8.54
C TYR A 395 -9.50 -14.58 -9.06
N TRP A 396 -8.24 -14.54 -8.64
CA TRP A 396 -7.31 -13.49 -9.09
C TRP A 396 -6.65 -13.83 -10.41
N GLU A 397 -6.48 -15.11 -10.71
CA GLU A 397 -5.94 -15.62 -11.96
C GLU A 397 -6.85 -15.21 -13.14
N GLU A 398 -8.18 -15.29 -12.97
CA GLU A 398 -9.16 -14.73 -13.91
C GLU A 398 -8.95 -13.23 -14.18
N ARG A 399 -8.33 -12.52 -13.23
CA ARG A 399 -8.08 -11.07 -13.27
C ARG A 399 -6.64 -10.75 -13.66
N GLY A 400 -5.93 -11.71 -14.26
CA GLY A 400 -4.59 -11.54 -14.82
C GLY A 400 -3.45 -11.65 -13.81
N TYR A 401 -3.71 -12.21 -12.62
CA TYR A 401 -2.65 -12.58 -11.69
C TYR A 401 -2.00 -13.90 -12.13
N SER A 402 -0.82 -14.20 -11.58
CA SER A 402 -0.03 -15.37 -11.99
C SER A 402 -0.59 -16.63 -11.34
N ASN A 403 -0.71 -17.71 -12.11
CA ASN A 403 -1.17 -19.01 -11.59
C ASN A 403 -0.23 -19.56 -10.52
N ASP A 404 1.09 -19.58 -10.78
CA ASP A 404 2.07 -20.15 -9.84
C ASP A 404 2.40 -19.23 -8.67
N ALA A 405 2.30 -17.91 -8.88
CA ALA A 405 2.41 -16.90 -7.82
C ALA A 405 3.69 -16.95 -6.94
N TRP A 406 4.77 -17.59 -7.38
CA TRP A 406 6.02 -17.69 -6.61
C TRP A 406 6.53 -16.33 -6.15
N VAL A 407 6.91 -16.26 -4.88
CA VAL A 407 7.66 -15.13 -4.32
C VAL A 407 9.10 -15.28 -4.81
N LYS A 408 9.68 -14.19 -5.30
CA LYS A 408 11.08 -14.20 -5.72
C LYS A 408 11.97 -14.19 -4.49
N ASN A 409 12.94 -15.10 -4.46
CA ASN A 409 13.93 -15.26 -3.38
C ASN A 409 13.37 -15.79 -2.04
N SER A 410 12.27 -16.55 -2.07
CA SER A 410 11.72 -17.27 -0.90
C SER A 410 12.34 -18.66 -0.72
#